data_AF-A0A946ZD49-F1
#
_entry.id   AF-A0A946ZD49-F1
#
_cell.length_a   1.000
_cell.length_b   1.000
_cell.length_c   1.000
_cell.angle_alpha   90.00
_cell.angle_beta   90.00
_cell.angle_gamma   90.00
#
_symmetry.space_group_name_H-M   'P 1'
#
loop_
_entity.id
_entity.type
_entity.pdbx_description
1 polymer ?
#
loop_
_entity_poly.entity_id
_entity_poly.type
_entity_poly.pdbx_seq_one_letter_code
_entity_poly.pdbx_strand_id
1 'polypeptide(L)'
;MVDMLEEVKAQITGEIKDLTQEQTDFLIDEQANSIGATIMHLAATEAYFQVESLEGRMWTQEEAAYWGVGAALGDTSREKFKGKPIQHYLDIWDEVRQKTLEGLKEKDDAWFASDIDENMNFHWAWFHVLDHSANHMGQIALVKKRLP
;
A
#
# COMPACT_ATOMS: atom_id res chain seq x y z
N MET A 1 16.34 -3.74 -3.10
CA MET A 1 14.97 -3.65 -2.52
C MET A 1 14.43 -2.24 -2.61
N VAL A 2 15.08 -1.27 -1.96
CA VAL A 2 14.66 0.16 -1.93
C VAL A 2 14.33 0.72 -3.31
N ASP A 3 15.26 0.61 -4.28
CA ASP A 3 15.03 1.13 -5.63
C ASP A 3 13.80 0.51 -6.32
N MET A 4 13.56 -0.79 -6.11
CA MET A 4 12.41 -1.47 -6.71
C MET A 4 11.09 -1.02 -6.09
N LEU A 5 11.05 -0.79 -4.76
CA LEU A 5 9.89 -0.25 -4.07
C LEU A 5 9.57 1.17 -4.56
N GLU A 6 10.60 2.01 -4.71
CA GLU A 6 10.47 3.37 -5.24
C GLU A 6 10.00 3.37 -6.70
N GLU A 7 10.57 2.50 -7.53
CA GLU A 7 10.17 2.38 -8.94
C GLU A 7 8.70 2.02 -9.10
N VAL A 8 8.21 0.98 -8.40
CA VAL A 8 6.80 0.56 -8.49
C VAL A 8 5.86 1.66 -7.98
N LYS A 9 6.21 2.33 -6.88
CA LYS A 9 5.40 3.43 -6.37
C LYS A 9 5.38 4.62 -7.34
N ALA A 10 6.53 4.97 -7.93
CA ALA A 10 6.61 6.06 -8.91
C ALA A 10 5.79 5.76 -10.17
N GLN A 11 5.79 4.51 -10.64
CA GLN A 11 4.95 4.07 -11.76
C GLN A 11 3.46 4.22 -11.44
N ILE A 12 3.01 3.66 -10.32
CA ILE A 12 1.61 3.76 -9.87
C ILE A 12 1.19 5.23 -9.71
N THR A 13 2.01 6.04 -9.02
CA THR A 13 1.74 7.46 -8.79
C THR A 13 1.65 8.22 -10.11
N GLY A 14 2.58 7.98 -11.04
CA GLY A 14 2.58 8.59 -12.37
C GLY A 14 1.33 8.27 -13.17
N GLU A 15 0.73 7.09 -12.97
CA GLU A 15 -0.53 6.73 -13.61
C GLU A 15 -1.73 7.50 -13.03
N ILE A 16 -1.76 7.82 -11.73
CA ILE A 16 -3.03 8.21 -11.08
C ILE A 16 -3.04 9.61 -10.47
N LYS A 17 -1.91 10.29 -10.38
CA LYS A 17 -1.80 11.60 -9.69
C LYS A 17 -2.77 12.67 -10.19
N ASP A 18 -3.21 12.59 -11.45
CA ASP A 18 -4.06 13.59 -12.10
C ASP A 18 -5.55 13.18 -12.16
N LEU A 19 -5.96 12.13 -11.43
CA LEU A 19 -7.36 11.69 -11.42
C LEU A 19 -8.29 12.72 -10.77
N THR A 20 -9.46 12.90 -11.36
CA THR A 20 -10.54 13.68 -10.74
C THR A 20 -11.15 12.92 -9.56
N GLN A 21 -11.98 13.59 -8.75
CA GLN A 21 -12.70 12.92 -7.66
C GLN A 21 -13.59 11.78 -8.18
N GLU A 22 -14.32 12.01 -9.28
CA GLU A 22 -15.17 11.00 -9.90
C GLU A 22 -14.37 9.77 -10.33
N GLN A 23 -13.19 9.99 -10.93
CA GLN A 23 -12.31 8.90 -11.35
C GLN A 23 -11.64 8.18 -10.18
N THR A 24 -11.31 8.92 -9.12
CA THR A 24 -10.71 8.38 -7.88
C THR A 24 -11.67 7.40 -7.20
N ASP A 25 -12.96 7.74 -7.19
CA ASP A 25 -14.04 6.96 -6.56
C ASP A 25 -14.73 5.98 -7.52
N PHE A 26 -14.32 5.93 -8.78
CA PHE A 26 -14.96 5.11 -9.80
C PHE A 26 -14.88 3.61 -9.47
N LEU A 27 -15.99 2.90 -9.69
CA LEU A 27 -16.10 1.45 -9.56
C LEU A 27 -16.52 0.87 -10.91
N ILE A 28 -15.81 -0.15 -11.39
CA ILE A 28 -16.20 -0.87 -12.61
C ILE A 28 -17.52 -1.62 -12.39
N ASP A 29 -17.68 -2.21 -11.20
CA ASP A 29 -18.85 -2.94 -10.75
C ASP A 29 -18.94 -2.92 -9.21
N GLU A 30 -19.97 -3.52 -8.65
CA GLU A 30 -20.23 -3.53 -7.20
C GLU A 30 -19.19 -4.33 -6.38
N GLN A 31 -18.41 -5.20 -7.01
CA GLN A 31 -17.37 -6.00 -6.35
C GLN A 31 -15.99 -5.34 -6.43
N ALA A 32 -15.76 -4.47 -7.41
CA ALA A 32 -14.51 -3.75 -7.61
C ALA A 32 -14.16 -2.80 -6.45
N ASN A 33 -12.90 -2.41 -6.37
CA ASN A 33 -12.43 -1.33 -5.50
C ASN A 33 -12.09 -0.10 -6.34
N SER A 34 -12.30 1.09 -5.77
CA SER A 34 -11.90 2.34 -6.41
C SER A 34 -10.37 2.51 -6.35
N ILE A 35 -9.81 3.32 -7.24
CA ILE A 35 -8.36 3.57 -7.24
C ILE A 35 -7.92 4.17 -5.90
N GLY A 36 -8.69 5.10 -5.32
CA GLY A 36 -8.40 5.66 -4.00
C GLY A 36 -8.33 4.59 -2.90
N ALA A 37 -9.30 3.67 -2.85
CA ALA A 37 -9.31 2.58 -1.88
C ALA A 37 -8.13 1.61 -2.08
N THR A 38 -7.73 1.34 -3.33
CA THR A 38 -6.56 0.51 -3.62
C THR A 38 -5.25 1.16 -3.16
N ILE A 39 -5.07 2.48 -3.31
CA ILE A 39 -3.87 3.15 -2.79
C ILE A 39 -3.83 3.12 -1.27
N MET A 40 -4.97 3.34 -0.61
CA MET A 40 -5.04 3.21 0.85
C MET A 40 -4.71 1.78 1.31
N HIS A 41 -5.13 0.77 0.56
CA HIS A 41 -4.78 -0.63 0.82
C HIS A 41 -3.27 -0.88 0.71
N LEU A 42 -2.62 -0.36 -0.33
CA LEU A 42 -1.16 -0.47 -0.47
C LEU A 42 -0.42 0.21 0.68
N ALA A 43 -0.85 1.41 1.07
CA ALA A 43 -0.28 2.11 2.23
C ALA A 43 -0.48 1.32 3.53
N ALA A 44 -1.65 0.73 3.74
CA ALA A 44 -1.95 -0.08 4.93
C ALA A 44 -1.11 -1.37 4.98
N THR A 45 -0.96 -2.07 3.86
CA THR A 45 -0.10 -3.26 3.78
C THR A 45 1.36 -2.91 4.06
N GLU A 46 1.87 -1.82 3.50
CA GLU A 46 3.24 -1.37 3.79
C GLU A 46 3.41 -0.98 5.28
N ALA A 47 2.45 -0.25 5.86
CA ALA A 47 2.44 0.10 7.28
C ALA A 47 2.39 -1.12 8.21
N TYR A 48 1.76 -2.22 7.78
CA TYR A 48 1.77 -3.48 8.51
C TYR A 48 3.19 -4.03 8.61
N PHE A 49 3.87 -4.16 7.46
CA PHE A 49 5.24 -4.67 7.41
C PHE A 49 6.25 -3.76 8.09
N GLN A 50 6.02 -2.44 8.15
CA GLN A 50 6.86 -1.56 8.96
C GLN A 50 6.83 -1.96 10.44
N VAL A 51 5.63 -2.14 10.99
CA VAL A 51 5.45 -2.42 12.41
C VAL A 51 5.93 -3.84 12.74
N GLU A 52 5.57 -4.81 11.91
CA GLU A 52 5.98 -6.20 12.13
C GLU A 52 7.50 -6.37 11.96
N SER A 53 8.06 -5.86 10.86
CA SER A 53 9.45 -6.15 10.52
C SER A 53 10.46 -5.18 11.12
N LEU A 54 10.21 -3.87 11.07
CA LEU A 54 11.18 -2.86 11.51
C LEU A 54 11.11 -2.63 13.02
N GLU A 55 9.90 -2.70 13.58
CA GLU A 55 9.65 -2.47 15.00
C GLU A 55 9.51 -3.77 15.82
N GLY A 56 9.34 -4.92 15.17
CA GLY A 56 9.30 -6.23 15.84
C GLY A 56 8.08 -6.42 16.75
N ARG A 57 6.94 -5.82 16.39
CA ARG A 57 5.69 -5.88 17.18
C ARG A 57 4.47 -6.03 16.29
N MET A 58 3.31 -6.28 16.90
CA MET A 58 2.03 -6.19 16.21
C MET A 58 1.46 -4.77 16.28
N TRP A 59 0.50 -4.47 15.40
CA TRP A 59 -0.31 -3.27 15.54
C TRP A 59 -0.98 -3.19 16.90
N THR A 60 -0.97 -1.98 17.45
CA THR A 60 -1.85 -1.60 18.55
C THR A 60 -3.31 -1.63 18.10
N GLN A 61 -4.24 -1.61 19.06
CA GLN A 61 -5.67 -1.57 18.75
C GLN A 61 -6.05 -0.34 17.90
N GLU A 62 -5.40 0.79 18.14
CA GLU A 62 -5.61 2.03 17.39
C GLU A 62 -5.10 1.91 15.94
N GLU A 63 -3.87 1.44 15.76
CA GLU A 63 -3.29 1.17 14.44
C GLU A 63 -4.16 0.17 13.67
N ALA A 64 -4.58 -0.93 14.30
CA ALA A 64 -5.43 -1.93 13.68
C ALA A 64 -6.82 -1.39 13.32
N ALA A 65 -7.40 -0.51 14.13
CA ALA A 65 -8.69 0.11 13.83
C ALA A 65 -8.63 1.06 12.63
N TYR A 66 -7.50 1.75 12.45
CA TYR A 66 -7.27 2.64 11.31
C TYR A 66 -6.84 1.87 10.06
N TRP A 67 -5.69 1.18 10.12
CA TRP A 67 -5.08 0.49 8.99
C TRP A 67 -5.83 -0.77 8.58
N GLY A 68 -6.48 -1.46 9.52
CA GLY A 68 -7.25 -2.66 9.22
C GLY A 68 -8.39 -2.41 8.23
N VAL A 69 -8.99 -1.21 8.22
CA VAL A 69 -9.97 -0.86 7.19
C VAL A 69 -9.30 -0.73 5.83
N GLY A 70 -8.18 -0.01 5.72
CA GLY A 70 -7.42 0.06 4.47
C GLY A 70 -6.99 -1.32 3.96
N ALA A 71 -6.48 -2.17 4.86
CA ALA A 71 -6.00 -3.50 4.54
C ALA A 71 -7.09 -4.46 4.06
N ALA A 72 -8.33 -4.34 4.53
CA ALA A 72 -9.39 -5.30 4.23
C ALA A 72 -10.01 -5.16 2.83
N LEU A 73 -9.97 -3.96 2.22
CA LEU A 73 -10.78 -3.62 1.04
C LEU A 73 -12.29 -3.91 1.26
N GLY A 74 -13.10 -3.95 0.20
CA GLY A 74 -14.53 -4.29 0.29
C GLY A 74 -15.43 -3.14 0.77
N ASP A 75 -16.69 -3.47 1.10
CA ASP A 75 -17.76 -2.48 1.34
C ASP A 75 -17.40 -1.40 2.37
N THR A 76 -16.94 -1.81 3.55
CA THR A 76 -16.57 -0.86 4.62
C THR A 76 -15.45 0.08 4.18
N SER A 77 -14.48 -0.43 3.43
CA SER A 77 -13.35 0.35 2.93
C SER A 77 -13.80 1.32 1.84
N ARG A 78 -14.66 0.85 0.92
CA ARG A 78 -15.27 1.69 -0.12
C ARG A 78 -16.07 2.84 0.47
N GLU A 79 -16.80 2.61 1.57
CA GLU A 79 -17.57 3.67 2.24
C GLU A 79 -16.66 4.67 2.96
N LYS A 80 -15.65 4.21 3.69
CA LYS A 80 -14.76 5.10 4.46
C LYS A 80 -13.82 5.92 3.59
N PHE A 81 -13.38 5.39 2.45
CA PHE A 81 -12.43 6.03 1.55
C PHE A 81 -13.10 6.61 0.29
N LYS A 82 -14.37 7.03 0.41
CA LYS A 82 -15.06 7.75 -0.67
C LYS A 82 -14.96 9.26 -0.47
N GLY A 83 -14.89 10.01 -1.58
CA GLY A 83 -15.00 11.47 -1.55
C GLY A 83 -13.73 12.19 -1.09
N LYS A 84 -12.58 11.52 -1.12
CA LYS A 84 -11.27 12.15 -0.94
C LYS A 84 -10.53 12.18 -2.28
N PRO A 85 -9.81 13.27 -2.60
CA PRO A 85 -9.07 13.37 -3.85
C PRO A 85 -7.90 12.38 -3.86
N ILE A 86 -7.43 11.97 -5.04
CA ILE A 86 -6.32 11.02 -5.16
C ILE A 86 -5.07 11.45 -4.38
N GLN A 87 -4.80 12.76 -4.33
CA GLN A 87 -3.67 13.31 -3.59
C GLN A 87 -3.72 12.95 -2.09
N HIS A 88 -4.91 12.87 -1.48
CA HIS A 88 -5.04 12.48 -0.07
C HIS A 88 -4.43 11.10 0.19
N TYR A 89 -4.66 10.14 -0.70
CA TYR A 89 -4.14 8.78 -0.57
C TYR A 89 -2.66 8.70 -0.91
N LEU A 90 -2.20 9.47 -1.90
CA LEU A 90 -0.79 9.56 -2.25
C LEU A 90 0.04 10.17 -1.12
N ASP A 91 -0.46 11.23 -0.47
CA ASP A 91 0.20 11.86 0.69
C ASP A 91 0.38 10.85 1.84
N ILE A 92 -0.67 10.07 2.15
CA ILE A 92 -0.58 8.99 3.16
C ILE A 92 0.46 7.96 2.75
N TRP A 93 0.48 7.55 1.48
CA TRP A 93 1.47 6.58 1.02
C TRP A 93 2.90 7.15 0.99
N ASP A 94 3.07 8.47 0.79
CA ASP A 94 4.34 9.19 0.93
C ASP A 94 4.86 9.16 2.35
N GLU A 95 4.02 9.44 3.34
CA GLU A 95 4.38 9.34 4.75
C GLU A 95 4.78 7.91 5.15
N VAL A 96 3.97 6.92 4.73
CA VAL A 96 4.29 5.51 4.93
C VAL A 96 5.63 5.19 4.26
N ARG A 97 5.81 5.49 2.98
CA ARG A 97 7.06 5.18 2.28
C ARG A 97 8.28 5.82 2.93
N GLN A 98 8.17 7.07 3.39
CA GLN A 98 9.28 7.74 4.06
C GLN A 98 9.73 6.94 5.29
N LYS A 99 8.80 6.48 6.13
CA LYS A 99 9.12 5.62 7.29
C LYS A 99 9.76 4.29 6.87
N THR A 100 9.32 3.69 5.77
CA THR A 100 9.98 2.50 5.19
C THR A 100 11.44 2.79 4.83
N LEU A 101 11.69 3.89 4.11
CA LEU A 101 13.04 4.26 3.66
C LEU A 101 13.97 4.56 4.85
N GLU A 102 13.46 5.26 5.86
CA GLU A 102 14.20 5.55 7.09
C GLU A 102 14.55 4.27 7.84
N GLY A 103 13.59 3.37 8.04
CA GLY A 103 13.84 2.13 8.78
C GLY A 103 14.71 1.13 8.03
N LEU A 104 14.54 0.99 6.71
CA LEU A 104 15.38 0.09 5.89
C LEU A 104 16.83 0.58 5.80
N LYS A 105 17.06 1.90 5.86
CA LYS A 105 18.42 2.48 5.87
C LYS A 105 19.24 2.06 7.10
N GLU A 106 18.58 1.71 8.19
CA GLU A 106 19.23 1.25 9.42
C GLU A 106 19.54 -0.25 9.43
N LYS A 107 19.14 -0.99 8.39
CA LYS A 107 19.33 -2.44 8.30
C LYS A 107 20.42 -2.79 7.29
N ASP A 108 21.03 -3.95 7.49
CA ASP A 108 22.03 -4.52 6.59
C ASP A 108 21.52 -5.81 5.94
N ASP A 109 22.32 -6.38 5.04
CA ASP A 109 21.98 -7.61 4.31
C ASP A 109 21.90 -8.84 5.24
N ALA A 110 22.62 -8.82 6.37
CA ALA A 110 22.55 -9.90 7.36
C ALA A 110 21.20 -9.90 8.08
N TRP A 111 20.68 -8.72 8.44
CA TRP A 111 19.31 -8.58 8.93
C TRP A 111 18.30 -9.02 7.87
N PHE A 112 18.46 -8.59 6.63
CA PHE A 112 17.58 -8.98 5.53
C PHE A 112 17.49 -10.50 5.32
N ALA A 113 18.61 -11.20 5.48
CA ALA A 113 18.69 -12.65 5.36
C ALA A 113 18.20 -13.41 6.61
N SER A 114 17.98 -12.72 7.73
CA SER A 114 17.55 -13.35 8.98
C SER A 114 16.05 -13.67 9.01
N ASP A 115 15.69 -14.71 9.76
CA ASP A 115 14.33 -15.23 9.81
C ASP A 115 13.42 -14.38 10.68
N ILE A 116 12.18 -14.20 10.23
CA ILE A 116 11.04 -13.71 11.03
C ILE A 116 10.37 -14.91 11.70
N ASP A 117 10.10 -15.97 10.92
CA ASP A 117 9.56 -17.25 11.37
C ASP A 117 10.13 -18.43 10.56
N GLU A 118 9.64 -19.66 10.81
CA GLU A 118 10.15 -20.88 10.16
C GLU A 118 10.07 -20.89 8.62
N ASN A 119 9.24 -20.05 8.01
CA ASN A 119 9.01 -20.03 6.56
C ASN A 119 9.23 -18.64 5.92
N MET A 120 9.61 -17.64 6.71
CA MET A 120 9.67 -16.26 6.26
C MET A 120 10.89 -15.54 6.83
N ASN A 121 11.63 -14.84 5.95
CA ASN A 121 12.69 -13.93 6.33
C ASN A 121 12.34 -12.48 5.97
N PHE A 122 13.14 -11.53 6.47
CA PHE A 122 12.91 -10.10 6.21
C PHE A 122 12.99 -9.74 4.72
N HIS A 123 13.78 -10.46 3.94
CA HIS A 123 13.81 -10.28 2.48
C HIS A 123 12.48 -10.62 1.82
N TRP A 124 11.85 -11.73 2.21
CA TRP A 124 10.53 -12.10 1.72
C TRP A 124 9.47 -11.07 2.12
N ALA A 125 9.50 -10.57 3.36
CA ALA A 125 8.54 -9.58 3.84
C ALA A 125 8.51 -8.31 2.95
N TRP A 126 9.69 -7.75 2.65
CA TRP A 126 9.77 -6.57 1.79
C TRP A 126 9.58 -6.87 0.30
N PHE A 127 9.94 -8.09 -0.14
CA PHE A 127 9.55 -8.57 -1.47
C PHE A 127 8.04 -8.67 -1.60
N HIS A 128 7.32 -9.13 -0.58
CA HIS A 128 5.86 -9.22 -0.59
C HIS A 128 5.22 -7.83 -0.76
N VAL A 129 5.70 -6.82 -0.04
CA VAL A 129 5.22 -5.42 -0.23
C VAL A 129 5.39 -4.96 -1.68
N LEU A 130 6.54 -5.26 -2.30
CA LEU A 130 6.81 -4.95 -3.70
C LEU A 130 5.86 -5.70 -4.66
N ASP A 131 5.80 -7.03 -4.53
CA ASP A 131 4.99 -7.91 -5.39
C ASP A 131 3.50 -7.57 -5.30
N HIS A 132 3.02 -7.33 -4.08
CA HIS A 132 1.65 -6.92 -3.80
C HIS A 132 1.31 -5.56 -4.43
N SER A 133 2.23 -4.59 -4.36
CA SER A 133 2.08 -3.30 -5.05
C SER A 133 2.00 -3.48 -6.56
N ALA A 134 2.86 -4.32 -7.15
CA ALA A 134 2.84 -4.61 -8.58
C ALA A 134 1.55 -5.34 -9.02
N ASN A 135 1.00 -6.23 -8.19
CA ASN A 135 -0.28 -6.90 -8.44
C ASN A 135 -1.43 -5.87 -8.55
N HIS A 136 -1.53 -4.98 -7.56
CA HIS A 136 -2.56 -3.96 -7.54
C HIS A 136 -2.33 -2.86 -8.59
N MET A 137 -1.09 -2.60 -9.03
CA MET A 137 -0.83 -1.76 -10.21
C MET A 137 -1.58 -2.28 -11.44
N GLY A 138 -1.60 -3.60 -11.66
CA GLY A 138 -2.37 -4.21 -12.73
C GLY A 138 -3.88 -3.98 -12.60
N GLN A 139 -4.41 -4.04 -11.36
CA GLN A 139 -5.82 -3.75 -11.08
C GLN A 139 -6.15 -2.26 -11.27
N ILE A 140 -5.27 -1.36 -10.86
CA ILE A 140 -5.40 0.09 -11.08
C ILE A 140 -5.43 0.39 -12.58
N ALA A 141 -4.50 -0.17 -13.34
CA ALA A 141 -4.46 -0.01 -14.80
C ALA A 141 -5.74 -0.57 -15.46
N LEU A 142 -6.32 -1.63 -14.89
CA LEU A 142 -7.62 -2.15 -15.30
C LEU A 142 -8.70 -1.08 -15.07
N VAL A 143 -8.91 -0.63 -13.83
CA VAL A 143 -9.93 0.38 -13.47
C VAL A 143 -9.77 1.65 -14.30
N LYS A 144 -8.55 2.18 -14.39
CA LYS A 144 -8.24 3.43 -15.09
C LYS A 144 -8.65 3.41 -16.56
N LYS A 145 -8.52 2.27 -17.25
CA LYS A 145 -8.94 2.12 -18.65
C LYS A 145 -10.46 2.14 -18.86
N ARG A 146 -11.27 2.09 -17.80
CA ARG A 146 -12.74 2.06 -17.83
C ARG A 146 -13.36 3.33 -17.24
N LEU A 147 -12.53 4.32 -16.89
CA LEU A 147 -13.02 5.62 -16.47
C LEU A 147 -13.89 6.24 -17.59
N PRO A 148 -14.95 6.98 -17.23
CA PRO A 148 -15.82 7.68 -18.18
C PRO A 148 -15.11 8.83 -18.90
#